data_AF-A0A941ITD9-F1
#
_entry.id   AF-A0A941ITD9-F1
#
_cell.length_a   1.000
_cell.length_b   1.000
_cell.length_c   1.000
_cell.angle_alpha   90.00
_cell.angle_beta   90.00
_cell.angle_gamma   90.00
#
_symmetry.space_group_name_H-M   'P 1'
#
loop_
_entity.id
_entity.type
_entity.pdbx_description
1 polymer ?
#
loop_
_entity_poly.entity_id
_entity_poly.type
_entity_poly.pdbx_seq_one_letter_code
_entity_poly.pdbx_strand_id
1 'polypeptide(L)'
;MARSGAHNHNNLPKARAKEADRRASTRWLNTLLSNASRLRAVIRRHPRPSAAVGVMLVAGLVSLAVLQTGSSPAPYHPAARSRQYADYTACLLTDESGVSGPAAAAVWSGMQQASTKTTEQVSYLAVQGDQSLANAETYFNTLAGRGCDIILAAGPLPTQAATARSAAYPKITVLTYPNAGSSAGTETTTDVEASLTKAFSAAG
;
A
#
# COMPACT_ATOMS: atom_id res chain seq x y z
N MET A 1 12.76 -2.27 49.20
CA MET A 1 11.37 -2.45 48.72
C MET A 1 10.99 -1.26 47.86
N ALA A 2 10.87 -1.44 46.54
CA ALA A 2 10.00 -0.67 45.64
C ALA A 2 10.15 -1.23 44.22
N ARG A 3 9.11 -1.93 43.74
CA ARG A 3 8.93 -2.36 42.34
C ARG A 3 8.55 -1.13 41.51
N SER A 4 9.23 -0.89 40.40
CA SER A 4 8.73 0.01 39.35
C SER A 4 8.59 -0.78 38.07
N GLY A 5 7.35 -0.91 37.61
CA GLY A 5 6.95 -1.70 36.45
C GLY A 5 7.36 -1.03 35.15
N ALA A 6 7.83 -1.87 34.23
CA ALA A 6 8.11 -1.51 32.85
C ALA A 6 6.79 -1.18 32.12
N HIS A 7 6.63 0.07 31.71
CA HIS A 7 5.61 0.45 30.74
C HIS A 7 6.12 0.14 29.33
N ASN A 8 5.51 -0.86 28.70
CA ASN A 8 5.77 -1.30 27.33
C ASN A 8 5.21 -0.27 26.32
N HIS A 9 6.09 0.39 25.58
CA HIS A 9 5.75 1.46 24.63
C HIS A 9 5.30 0.96 23.24
N ASN A 10 5.26 -0.35 22.97
CA ASN A 10 4.98 -0.90 21.64
C ASN A 10 3.49 -1.02 21.26
N ASN A 11 2.57 -0.58 22.12
CA ASN A 11 1.12 -0.77 21.90
C ASN A 11 0.37 0.49 21.41
N LEU A 12 1.05 1.64 21.26
CA LEU A 12 0.37 2.89 20.86
C LEU A 12 -0.20 2.96 19.43
N PRO A 13 0.35 2.31 18.37
CA PRO A 13 -0.22 2.48 17.04
C PRO A 13 -1.56 1.75 16.85
N LYS A 14 -1.77 0.63 17.56
CA LYS A 14 -2.97 -0.21 17.39
C LYS A 14 -4.23 0.41 18.04
N ALA A 15 -4.08 1.20 19.09
CA ALA A 15 -5.21 1.84 19.77
C ALA A 15 -5.80 3.01 18.95
N ARG A 16 -4.97 3.81 18.26
CA ARG A 16 -5.44 4.97 17.48
C ARG A 16 -6.22 4.58 16.22
N ALA A 17 -5.88 3.46 15.57
CA ALA A 17 -6.59 2.98 14.39
C ALA A 17 -8.04 2.56 14.70
N LYS A 18 -8.26 1.93 15.87
CA LYS A 18 -9.59 1.44 16.28
C LYS A 18 -10.56 2.57 16.67
N GLU A 19 -10.03 3.71 17.12
CA GLU A 19 -10.81 4.88 17.57
C GLU A 19 -11.25 5.79 16.40
N ALA A 20 -10.51 5.80 15.29
CA ALA A 20 -10.84 6.56 14.09
C ALA A 20 -12.05 5.96 13.35
N ASP A 21 -12.17 4.63 13.36
CA ASP A 21 -13.21 3.90 12.63
C ASP A 21 -14.60 4.09 13.25
N ARG A 22 -14.70 4.16 14.59
CA ARG A 22 -15.97 4.41 15.29
C ARG A 22 -16.56 5.80 15.06
N ARG A 23 -15.72 6.80 14.77
CA ARG A 23 -16.19 8.19 14.52
C ARG A 23 -16.65 8.39 13.07
N ALA A 24 -16.19 7.58 12.13
CA ALA A 24 -16.63 7.62 10.74
C ALA A 24 -18.03 7.00 10.56
N SER A 25 -18.35 5.93 11.27
CA SER A 25 -19.67 5.27 11.19
C SER A 25 -20.82 6.08 11.79
N THR A 26 -20.56 6.97 12.75
CA THR A 26 -21.60 7.78 13.40
C THR A 26 -21.97 9.06 12.66
N ARG A 27 -21.14 9.53 11.72
CA ARG A 27 -21.43 10.73 10.91
C ARG A 27 -22.29 10.46 9.67
N TRP A 28 -22.32 9.21 9.18
CA TRP A 28 -23.10 8.85 7.99
C TRP A 28 -24.58 8.57 8.26
N LEU A 29 -24.95 8.24 9.51
CA LEU A 29 -26.35 8.00 9.88
C LEU A 29 -27.15 9.30 10.05
N ASN A 30 -26.51 10.45 10.32
CA ASN A 30 -27.20 11.72 10.53
C ASN A 30 -27.42 12.55 9.25
N THR A 31 -26.72 12.24 8.15
CA THR A 31 -26.87 12.95 6.86
C THR A 31 -28.01 12.40 5.99
N LEU A 32 -28.59 11.25 6.34
CA LEU A 32 -29.73 10.67 5.61
C LEU A 32 -31.11 11.10 6.16
N LEU A 33 -31.15 11.80 7.31
CA LEU A 33 -32.40 12.26 7.93
C LEU A 33 -32.66 13.78 7.75
N SER A 34 -31.78 14.52 7.08
CA SER A 34 -31.85 15.99 6.98
C SER A 34 -32.50 16.54 5.69
N ASN A 35 -32.92 15.67 4.74
CA ASN A 35 -33.54 16.11 3.48
C ASN A 35 -35.04 15.75 3.34
N ALA A 36 -35.74 15.50 4.45
CA ALA A 36 -37.18 15.18 4.46
C ALA A 36 -38.12 16.41 4.53
N SER A 37 -37.61 17.64 4.41
CA SER A 37 -38.41 18.87 4.61
C SER A 37 -38.80 19.62 3.34
N ARG A 38 -38.50 19.11 2.13
CA ARG A 38 -38.89 19.75 0.85
C ARG A 38 -39.94 19.02 0.01
N LEU A 39 -40.73 18.12 0.61
CA LEU A 39 -41.82 17.43 -0.10
C LEU A 39 -43.24 17.82 0.34
N ARG A 40 -43.41 18.78 1.26
CA ARG A 40 -44.74 19.24 1.72
C ARG A 40 -45.39 20.37 0.89
N ALA A 41 -44.78 20.82 -0.20
CA ALA A 41 -45.26 21.99 -0.94
C ALA A 41 -46.10 21.70 -2.21
N VAL A 42 -46.26 20.43 -2.64
CA VAL A 42 -46.95 20.13 -3.92
C VAL A 42 -48.37 19.57 -3.74
N ILE A 43 -48.73 19.07 -2.55
CA ILE A 43 -50.05 18.43 -2.31
C ILE A 43 -51.02 19.41 -1.62
N ARG A 44 -51.18 20.62 -2.17
CA ARG A 44 -52.17 21.59 -1.64
C ARG A 44 -52.91 22.39 -2.69
N ARG A 45 -52.98 21.89 -3.93
CA ARG A 45 -53.87 22.42 -4.96
C ARG A 45 -54.37 21.26 -5.81
N HIS A 46 -55.53 20.70 -5.46
CA HIS A 46 -56.56 20.18 -6.35
C HIS A 46 -57.51 19.24 -5.57
N PRO A 47 -58.76 19.65 -5.29
CA PRO A 47 -59.76 18.78 -4.68
C PRO A 47 -60.49 18.03 -5.80
N ARG A 48 -60.26 16.71 -5.91
CA ARG A 48 -61.19 15.71 -6.45
C ARG A 48 -60.50 14.32 -6.46
N PRO A 49 -60.93 13.37 -5.61
CA PRO A 49 -60.33 12.05 -5.51
C PRO A 49 -61.06 11.08 -6.46
N SER A 50 -60.39 10.55 -7.48
CA SER A 50 -60.91 9.41 -8.26
C SER A 50 -59.79 8.63 -8.94
N ALA A 51 -59.62 7.37 -8.50
CA ALA A 51 -59.08 6.21 -9.21
C ALA A 51 -57.62 6.18 -9.73
N ALA A 52 -56.89 7.28 -9.87
CA ALA A 52 -55.55 7.25 -10.49
C ALA A 52 -54.40 6.77 -9.57
N VAL A 53 -54.61 6.76 -8.24
CA VAL A 53 -53.54 6.47 -7.27
C VAL A 53 -53.26 4.96 -7.14
N GLY A 54 -54.26 4.10 -7.38
CA GLY A 54 -54.11 2.65 -7.20
C GLY A 54 -53.15 2.02 -8.21
N VAL A 55 -53.18 2.46 -9.46
CA VAL A 55 -52.38 1.86 -10.55
C VAL A 55 -50.89 2.16 -10.39
N MET A 56 -50.52 3.35 -9.89
CA MET A 56 -49.12 3.74 -9.72
C MET A 56 -48.43 2.98 -8.58
N LEU A 57 -49.16 2.63 -7.52
CA LEU A 57 -48.63 1.84 -6.41
C LEU A 57 -48.36 0.38 -6.80
N VAL A 58 -49.26 -0.23 -7.57
CA VAL A 58 -49.08 -1.63 -8.02
C VAL A 58 -47.93 -1.73 -9.02
N ALA A 59 -47.85 -0.80 -9.98
CA ALA A 59 -46.74 -0.77 -10.93
C ALA A 59 -45.38 -0.58 -10.24
N GLY A 60 -45.29 0.32 -9.25
CA GLY A 60 -44.07 0.53 -8.46
C GLY A 60 -43.63 -0.71 -7.68
N LEU A 61 -44.58 -1.45 -7.07
CA LEU A 61 -44.28 -2.68 -6.34
C LEU A 61 -43.79 -3.81 -7.27
N VAL A 62 -44.38 -3.95 -8.45
CA VAL A 62 -43.97 -4.98 -9.43
C VAL A 62 -42.58 -4.67 -9.99
N SER A 63 -42.28 -3.40 -10.31
CA SER A 63 -40.94 -3.01 -10.76
C SER A 63 -39.87 -3.24 -9.70
N LEU A 64 -40.18 -2.99 -8.42
CA LEU A 64 -39.26 -3.26 -7.31
C LEU A 64 -39.04 -4.77 -7.10
N ALA A 65 -40.06 -5.60 -7.33
CA ALA A 65 -39.97 -7.05 -7.21
C ALA A 65 -39.10 -7.67 -8.32
N VAL A 66 -39.23 -7.20 -9.56
CA VAL A 66 -38.44 -7.69 -10.71
C VAL A 66 -36.96 -7.29 -10.60
N LEU A 67 -36.66 -6.13 -10.01
CA LEU A 67 -35.28 -5.69 -9.77
C LEU A 67 -34.60 -6.47 -8.63
N GLN A 68 -35.36 -7.05 -7.69
CA GLN A 68 -34.79 -7.86 -6.60
C GLN A 68 -34.43 -9.28 -7.04
N THR A 69 -35.07 -9.83 -8.07
CA THR A 69 -34.81 -11.21 -8.54
C THR A 69 -33.71 -11.30 -9.60
N GLY A 70 -33.34 -10.18 -10.25
CA GLY A 70 -32.29 -10.10 -11.28
C GLY A 70 -30.85 -10.05 -10.76
N SER A 71 -30.60 -10.53 -9.54
CA SER A 71 -29.25 -10.56 -8.95
C SER A 71 -28.40 -11.62 -9.66
N SER A 72 -27.78 -11.25 -10.77
CA SER A 72 -26.70 -12.05 -11.37
C SER A 72 -25.61 -12.26 -10.30
N PRO A 73 -25.11 -13.49 -10.10
CA PRO A 73 -24.05 -13.72 -9.12
C PRO A 73 -22.86 -12.83 -9.49
N ALA A 74 -22.47 -11.96 -8.55
CA ALA A 74 -21.29 -11.13 -8.70
C ALA A 74 -20.09 -12.02 -9.08
N PRO A 75 -19.23 -11.60 -10.03
CA PRO A 75 -18.01 -12.33 -10.32
C PRO A 75 -17.27 -12.64 -9.03
N TYR A 76 -16.91 -13.91 -8.83
CA TYR A 76 -16.10 -14.35 -7.70
C TYR A 76 -14.76 -13.62 -7.75
N HIS A 77 -14.64 -12.53 -6.99
CA HIS A 77 -13.36 -11.94 -6.65
C HIS A 77 -12.81 -12.77 -5.49
N PRO A 78 -11.75 -13.57 -5.67
CA PRO A 78 -11.11 -14.22 -4.53
C PRO A 78 -10.77 -13.12 -3.53
N ALA A 79 -11.19 -13.32 -2.27
CA ALA A 79 -10.96 -12.35 -1.21
C ALA A 79 -9.50 -11.90 -1.28
N ALA A 80 -9.28 -10.59 -1.38
CA ALA A 80 -7.95 -10.00 -1.39
C ALA A 80 -7.19 -10.59 -0.20
N ARG A 81 -6.27 -11.52 -0.47
CA ARG A 81 -5.52 -12.19 0.57
C ARG A 81 -4.65 -11.11 1.18
N SER A 82 -5.07 -10.59 2.33
CA SER A 82 -4.23 -9.74 3.17
C SER A 82 -3.09 -10.65 3.64
N ARG A 83 -2.04 -10.77 2.81
CA ARG A 83 -0.76 -11.28 3.25
C ARG A 83 -0.35 -10.34 4.36
N GLN A 84 -0.34 -10.83 5.59
CA GLN A 84 0.35 -10.15 6.67
C GLN A 84 1.82 -10.24 6.30
N TYR A 85 2.31 -9.20 5.61
CA TYR A 85 3.73 -9.03 5.38
C TYR A 85 4.39 -8.76 6.74
N ALA A 86 5.59 -9.31 6.89
CA ALA A 86 6.33 -9.33 8.14
C ALA A 86 6.92 -7.95 8.49
N ASP A 87 7.71 -7.93 9.57
CA ASP A 87 8.08 -6.74 10.33
C ASP A 87 9.08 -5.82 9.61
N TYR A 88 9.70 -6.26 8.50
CA TYR A 88 10.77 -5.56 7.81
C TYR A 88 10.46 -5.24 6.34
N THR A 89 10.98 -4.10 5.87
CA THR A 89 10.79 -3.65 4.49
C THR A 89 12.11 -3.46 3.77
N ALA A 90 12.27 -4.14 2.62
CA ALA A 90 13.37 -3.91 1.69
C ALA A 90 12.95 -3.05 0.51
N CYS A 91 13.78 -2.07 0.16
CA CYS A 91 13.50 -1.10 -0.88
C CYS A 91 14.60 -1.06 -1.93
N LEU A 92 14.22 -1.11 -3.20
CA LEU A 92 15.13 -1.00 -4.33
C LEU A 92 15.20 0.43 -4.84
N LEU A 93 16.39 1.00 -4.93
CA LEU A 93 16.67 2.23 -5.66
C LEU A 93 17.22 1.88 -7.04
N THR A 94 16.59 2.41 -8.09
CA THR A 94 16.98 2.19 -9.50
C THR A 94 17.19 3.53 -10.21
N ASP A 95 17.79 3.48 -11.39
CA ASP A 95 17.72 4.59 -12.35
C ASP A 95 16.29 4.75 -12.92
N GLU A 96 16.13 5.69 -13.87
CA GLU A 96 14.86 6.01 -14.53
C GLU A 96 14.20 4.83 -15.24
N SER A 97 14.98 3.83 -15.67
CA SER A 97 14.44 2.63 -16.33
C SER A 97 13.70 1.70 -15.36
N GLY A 98 13.71 2.01 -14.06
CA GLY A 98 12.98 1.26 -13.06
C GLY A 98 13.47 -0.19 -12.98
N VAL A 99 12.55 -1.11 -12.68
CA VAL A 99 12.84 -2.54 -12.63
C VAL A 99 13.03 -3.19 -14.02
N SER A 100 12.87 -2.42 -15.10
CA SER A 100 13.12 -2.90 -16.46
C SER A 100 14.57 -2.71 -16.91
N GLY A 101 15.36 -1.92 -16.17
CA GLY A 101 16.80 -1.79 -16.40
C GLY A 101 17.53 -3.11 -16.16
N PRO A 102 18.64 -3.38 -16.86
CA PRO A 102 19.33 -4.67 -16.79
C PRO A 102 19.80 -5.03 -15.36
N ALA A 103 20.41 -4.07 -14.66
CA ALA A 103 20.84 -4.27 -13.27
C ALA A 103 19.66 -4.40 -12.31
N ALA A 104 18.69 -3.49 -12.44
CA ALA A 104 17.51 -3.48 -11.59
C ALA A 104 16.62 -4.72 -11.76
N ALA A 105 16.53 -5.28 -12.97
CA ALA A 105 15.72 -6.46 -13.26
C ALA A 105 16.20 -7.70 -12.51
N ALA A 106 17.53 -7.95 -12.54
CA ALA A 106 18.13 -9.06 -11.80
C ALA A 106 17.93 -8.90 -10.29
N VAL A 107 18.18 -7.70 -9.76
CA VAL A 107 18.03 -7.41 -8.33
C VAL A 107 16.56 -7.51 -7.90
N TRP A 108 15.63 -6.92 -8.66
CA TRP A 108 14.20 -6.99 -8.38
C TRP A 108 13.65 -8.42 -8.41
N SER A 109 14.14 -9.25 -9.33
CA SER A 109 13.79 -10.68 -9.37
C SER A 109 14.27 -11.41 -8.10
N GLY A 110 15.51 -11.14 -7.65
CA GLY A 110 16.06 -11.72 -6.43
C GLY A 110 15.30 -11.28 -5.18
N MET A 111 14.91 -9.99 -5.14
CA MET A 111 14.09 -9.44 -4.06
C MET A 111 12.71 -10.10 -3.97
N GLN A 112 12.04 -10.29 -5.12
CA GLN A 112 10.75 -10.96 -5.15
C GLN A 112 10.86 -12.41 -4.66
N GLN A 113 11.92 -13.13 -5.06
CA GLN A 113 12.17 -14.48 -4.56
C GLN A 113 12.40 -14.50 -3.05
N ALA A 114 13.21 -13.59 -2.51
CA ALA A 114 13.42 -13.46 -1.06
C ALA A 114 12.11 -13.12 -0.32
N SER A 115 11.28 -12.22 -0.86
CA SER A 115 9.96 -11.88 -0.31
C SER A 115 9.03 -13.10 -0.27
N THR A 116 9.07 -13.96 -1.29
CA THR A 116 8.26 -15.19 -1.26
C THR A 116 8.72 -16.19 -0.19
N LYS A 117 10.00 -16.20 0.17
CA LYS A 117 10.57 -17.11 1.18
C LYS A 117 10.38 -16.61 2.61
N THR A 118 10.48 -15.30 2.81
CA THR A 118 10.47 -14.65 4.13
C THR A 118 9.13 -14.01 4.48
N THR A 119 8.27 -13.76 3.49
CA THR A 119 7.03 -12.97 3.64
C THR A 119 7.28 -11.51 4.04
N GLU A 120 8.51 -11.01 3.85
CA GLU A 120 8.86 -9.60 4.07
C GLU A 120 8.45 -8.73 2.87
N GLN A 121 8.18 -7.45 3.13
CA GLN A 121 7.75 -6.53 2.08
C GLN A 121 8.93 -6.09 1.21
N VAL A 122 8.72 -6.08 -0.10
CA VAL A 122 9.64 -5.49 -1.08
C VAL A 122 8.97 -4.38 -1.86
N SER A 123 9.68 -3.28 -2.08
CA SER A 123 9.23 -2.17 -2.92
C SER A 123 10.37 -1.59 -3.73
N TYR A 124 10.07 -0.74 -4.71
CA TYR A 124 11.10 -0.05 -5.49
C TYR A 124 10.76 1.44 -5.64
N LEU A 125 11.79 2.22 -5.94
CA LEU A 125 11.70 3.61 -6.31
C LEU A 125 12.73 3.91 -7.40
N ALA A 126 12.25 4.37 -8.55
CA ALA A 126 13.09 4.81 -9.65
C ALA A 126 13.42 6.29 -9.48
N VAL A 127 14.69 6.65 -9.70
CA VAL A 127 15.13 8.05 -9.79
C VAL A 127 14.53 8.66 -11.05
N GLN A 128 13.55 9.55 -10.87
CA GLN A 128 12.90 10.26 -11.97
C GLN A 128 13.53 11.64 -12.18
N GLY A 129 13.47 12.13 -13.42
CA GLY A 129 14.05 13.41 -13.79
C GLY A 129 15.57 13.33 -13.95
N ASP A 130 16.27 14.37 -13.51
CA ASP A 130 17.71 14.53 -13.72
C ASP A 130 18.51 13.33 -13.18
N GLN A 131 19.25 12.65 -14.05
CA GLN A 131 20.14 11.53 -13.69
C GLN A 131 21.46 12.05 -13.09
N SER A 132 21.36 12.82 -12.00
CA SER A 132 22.49 13.36 -11.25
C SER A 132 22.62 12.70 -9.88
N LEU A 133 23.83 12.72 -9.32
CA LEU A 133 24.09 12.15 -7.99
C LEU A 133 23.23 12.83 -6.91
N ALA A 134 23.14 14.17 -6.94
CA ALA A 134 22.36 14.93 -5.96
C ALA A 134 20.86 14.57 -5.99
N ASN A 135 20.30 14.32 -7.19
CA ASN A 135 18.93 13.85 -7.30
C ASN A 135 18.79 12.43 -6.74
N ALA A 136 19.66 11.51 -7.14
CA ALA A 136 19.64 10.13 -6.64
C ALA A 136 19.78 10.05 -5.10
N GLU A 137 20.58 10.92 -4.48
CA GLU A 137 20.69 11.03 -3.02
C GLU A 137 19.37 11.48 -2.37
N THR A 138 18.62 12.37 -3.02
CA THR A 138 17.29 12.80 -2.54
C THR A 138 16.28 11.64 -2.56
N TYR A 139 16.33 10.82 -3.61
CA TYR A 139 15.52 9.61 -3.71
C TYR A 139 15.93 8.55 -2.69
N PHE A 140 17.23 8.39 -2.43
CA PHE A 140 17.72 7.55 -1.33
C PHE A 140 17.18 8.02 0.03
N ASN A 141 17.25 9.33 0.31
CA ASN A 141 16.71 9.89 1.56
C ASN A 141 15.20 9.69 1.68
N THR A 142 14.47 9.67 0.55
CA THR A 142 13.05 9.34 0.51
C THR A 142 12.79 7.89 0.92
N LEU A 143 13.59 6.93 0.44
CA LEU A 143 13.51 5.54 0.90
C LEU A 143 13.80 5.41 2.39
N ALA A 144 14.85 6.07 2.88
CA ALA A 144 15.18 6.08 4.31
C ALA A 144 14.03 6.67 5.16
N GLY A 145 13.40 7.76 4.70
CA GLY A 145 12.26 8.39 5.38
C GLY A 145 10.96 7.57 5.33
N ARG A 146 10.81 6.66 4.35
CA ARG A 146 9.67 5.76 4.21
C ARG A 146 9.74 4.55 5.15
N GLY A 147 10.83 4.39 5.89
CA GLY A 147 11.01 3.28 6.84
C GLY A 147 11.54 2.00 6.20
N CYS A 148 12.34 2.10 5.14
CA CYS A 148 13.05 0.94 4.59
C CYS A 148 14.19 0.53 5.54
N ASP A 149 14.17 -0.69 6.04
CA ASP A 149 15.23 -1.25 6.90
C ASP A 149 16.45 -1.69 6.09
N ILE A 150 16.19 -2.12 4.85
CA ILE A 150 17.21 -2.58 3.90
C ILE A 150 17.02 -1.81 2.60
N ILE A 151 18.05 -1.14 2.12
CA ILE A 151 18.05 -0.46 0.81
C ILE A 151 19.02 -1.16 -0.13
N LEU A 152 18.48 -1.67 -1.23
CA LEU A 152 19.26 -2.22 -2.34
C LEU A 152 19.40 -1.13 -3.40
N ALA A 153 20.59 -0.91 -3.93
CA ALA A 153 20.83 0.04 -5.00
C ALA A 153 21.33 -0.70 -6.24
N ALA A 154 20.59 -0.59 -7.35
CA ALA A 154 20.90 -1.28 -8.59
C ALA A 154 21.31 -0.29 -9.69
N GLY A 155 22.47 -0.53 -10.29
CA GLY A 155 23.06 0.32 -11.31
C GLY A 155 24.05 1.35 -10.76
N PRO A 156 24.85 2.01 -11.63
CA PRO A 156 25.99 2.82 -11.21
C PRO A 156 25.61 4.06 -10.41
N LEU A 157 24.58 4.80 -10.85
CA LEU A 157 24.15 6.04 -10.22
C LEU A 157 23.48 5.79 -8.86
N PRO A 158 22.49 4.88 -8.73
CA PRO A 158 21.93 4.50 -7.43
C PRO A 158 22.97 3.99 -6.44
N THR A 159 23.95 3.20 -6.91
CA THR A 159 25.02 2.66 -6.05
C THR A 159 25.91 3.76 -5.48
N GLN A 160 26.26 4.77 -6.29
CA GLN A 160 27.02 5.93 -5.82
C GLN A 160 26.24 6.72 -4.76
N ALA A 161 24.96 7.00 -5.01
CA ALA A 161 24.10 7.71 -4.05
C ALA A 161 23.95 6.93 -2.73
N ALA A 162 23.72 5.62 -2.80
CA ALA A 162 23.58 4.78 -1.62
C ALA A 162 24.89 4.72 -0.80
N THR A 163 26.03 4.63 -1.47
CA THR A 163 27.35 4.67 -0.82
C THR A 163 27.58 6.01 -0.12
N ALA A 164 27.31 7.13 -0.81
CA ALA A 164 27.47 8.47 -0.28
C ALA A 164 26.58 8.76 0.95
N ARG A 165 25.39 8.15 1.02
CA ARG A 165 24.41 8.39 2.08
C ARG A 165 24.41 7.35 3.20
N SER A 166 24.99 6.16 2.98
CA SER A 166 24.99 5.05 3.93
C SER A 166 25.41 5.44 5.36
N ALA A 167 26.48 6.23 5.50
CA ALA A 167 27.01 6.66 6.79
C ALA A 167 26.03 7.54 7.59
N ALA A 168 25.11 8.24 6.93
CA ALA A 168 24.10 9.06 7.59
C ALA A 168 22.96 8.23 8.20
N TYR A 169 22.81 6.97 7.77
CA TYR A 169 21.72 6.08 8.19
C TYR A 169 22.26 4.74 8.71
N PRO A 170 22.96 4.71 9.87
CA PRO A 170 23.62 3.50 10.38
C PRO A 170 22.67 2.36 10.77
N LYS A 171 21.36 2.64 10.83
CA LYS A 171 20.31 1.64 11.12
C LYS A 171 19.79 0.95 9.85
N ILE A 172 20.11 1.49 8.68
CA ILE A 172 19.65 0.95 7.39
C ILE A 172 20.78 0.10 6.82
N THR A 173 20.47 -1.15 6.50
CA THR A 173 21.41 -2.01 5.78
C THR A 173 21.41 -1.63 4.31
N VAL A 174 22.57 -1.26 3.76
CA VAL A 174 22.70 -0.89 2.35
C VAL A 174 23.42 -2.00 1.58
N LEU A 175 22.81 -2.48 0.50
CA LEU A 175 23.38 -3.46 -0.42
C LEU A 175 23.50 -2.83 -1.81
N THR A 176 24.64 -2.96 -2.47
CA THR A 176 24.92 -2.29 -3.75
C THR A 176 25.19 -3.29 -4.85
N TYR A 177 24.60 -3.04 -6.02
CA TYR A 177 24.66 -3.91 -7.20
C TYR A 177 24.87 -3.06 -8.45
N PRO A 178 26.10 -2.52 -8.65
CA PRO A 178 26.36 -1.58 -9.75
C PRO A 178 26.21 -2.24 -11.12
N ASN A 179 26.45 -3.56 -11.23
CA ASN A 179 26.53 -4.30 -12.49
C ASN A 179 25.74 -5.61 -12.50
N ALA A 180 24.80 -5.83 -11.57
CA ALA A 180 24.03 -7.07 -11.51
C ALA A 180 23.41 -7.43 -12.88
N GLY A 181 23.33 -8.72 -13.19
CA GLY A 181 22.75 -9.19 -14.46
C GLY A 181 23.48 -8.76 -15.75
N SER A 182 24.56 -8.01 -15.66
CA SER A 182 25.42 -7.66 -16.80
C SER A 182 26.48 -8.73 -17.00
N SER A 183 26.96 -8.93 -18.24
CA SER A 183 28.05 -9.89 -18.52
C SER A 183 29.37 -9.57 -17.79
N ALA A 184 29.51 -8.32 -17.32
CA ALA A 184 30.63 -7.85 -16.51
C ALA A 184 30.40 -7.98 -14.98
N GLY A 185 29.16 -8.28 -14.55
CA GLY A 185 28.82 -8.47 -13.14
C GLY A 185 28.85 -9.94 -12.75
N THR A 186 29.38 -10.24 -11.56
CA THR A 186 29.32 -11.59 -10.97
C THR A 186 28.03 -11.83 -10.20
N GLU A 187 27.26 -10.77 -9.92
CA GLU A 187 26.08 -10.81 -9.07
C GLU A 187 24.88 -11.32 -9.87
N THR A 188 24.43 -12.52 -9.50
CA THR A 188 23.24 -13.15 -10.07
C THR A 188 22.00 -12.87 -9.22
N THR A 189 20.83 -13.16 -9.80
CA THR A 189 19.55 -13.13 -9.08
C THR A 189 19.57 -13.97 -7.80
N THR A 190 20.27 -15.11 -7.82
CA THR A 190 20.39 -16.02 -6.66
C THR A 190 21.25 -15.41 -5.56
N ASP A 191 22.30 -14.67 -5.91
CA ASP A 191 23.16 -13.99 -4.92
C ASP A 191 22.41 -12.87 -4.21
N VAL A 192 21.60 -12.11 -4.96
CA VAL A 192 20.71 -11.07 -4.41
C VAL A 192 19.71 -11.70 -3.44
N GLU A 193 19.06 -12.79 -3.85
CA GLU A 193 18.08 -13.49 -3.04
C GLU A 193 18.68 -14.01 -1.72
N ALA A 194 19.84 -14.68 -1.80
CA ALA A 194 20.53 -15.23 -0.64
C ALA A 194 20.98 -14.11 0.32
N SER A 195 21.55 -13.02 -0.23
CA SER A 195 22.00 -11.87 0.55
C SER A 195 20.84 -11.19 1.28
N LEU A 196 19.73 -10.98 0.59
CA LEU A 196 18.56 -10.34 1.19
C LEU A 196 17.88 -11.21 2.23
N THR A 197 17.76 -12.52 1.98
CA THR A 197 17.21 -13.47 2.96
C THR A 197 18.04 -13.49 4.24
N LYS A 198 19.36 -13.45 4.11
CA LYS A 198 20.27 -13.33 5.25
C LYS A 198 20.09 -12.00 5.98
N ALA A 199 19.95 -10.90 5.25
CA ALA A 199 19.75 -9.57 5.84
C ALA A 199 18.44 -9.47 6.62
N PHE A 200 17.34 -10.01 6.09
CA PHE A 200 16.07 -10.11 6.83
C PHE A 200 16.22 -10.95 8.10
N SER A 201 16.92 -12.08 8.02
CA SER A 201 17.17 -12.96 9.18
C SER A 201 18.07 -12.31 10.25
N ALA A 202 18.88 -11.31 9.90
CA ALA A 202 19.73 -10.58 10.83
C ALA A 202 19.01 -9.38 11.47
N ALA A 203 17.93 -8.91 10.85
CA ALA A 203 17.13 -7.81 11.36
C ALA A 203 16.12 -8.28 12.42
N GLY A 204 15.52 -9.45 12.25
CA GLY A 204 14.57 -10.10 13.18
C GLY A 204 15.21 -10.71 14.42
#